data_AF-U5FLG0-F1
#
_entry.id   AF-U5FLG0-F1
#
_cell.length_a   1.000
_cell.length_b   1.000
_cell.length_c   1.000
_cell.angle_alpha   90.00
_cell.angle_beta   90.00
_cell.angle_gamma   90.00
#
_symmetry.space_group_name_H-M   'P 1'
#
loop_
_entity.id
_entity.type
_entity.pdbx_description
1 polymer ?
#
loop_
_entity_poly.entity_id
_entity_poly.type
_entity_poly.pdbx_seq_one_letter_code
_entity_poly.pdbx_strand_id
1 'polypeptide(L)'
;MYLSRSIPLFFLLFSLMLHVAICDDPLYHFCFSQENYTGAYNNPYRSNLNDLLLLLSAKVPPTGFGLGSIGQGRNRVKEYLTVW
;
A
#
# COMPACT_ATOMS: atom_id res chain seq x y z
N MET A 1 -0.43 5.86 -44.60
CA MET A 1 -0.02 7.02 -43.76
C MET A 1 -0.66 7.07 -42.37
N TYR A 2 -1.69 6.27 -42.07
CA TYR A 2 -2.29 6.20 -40.72
C TYR A 2 -1.51 5.32 -39.73
N LEU A 3 -0.90 4.23 -40.19
CA LEU A 3 -0.15 3.30 -39.35
C LEU A 3 1.06 3.93 -38.64
N SER A 4 1.71 4.92 -39.27
CA SER A 4 2.87 5.62 -38.67
C SER A 4 2.48 6.55 -37.51
N ARG A 5 1.24 7.06 -37.52
CA ARG A 5 0.71 7.98 -36.49
C ARG A 5 0.25 7.24 -35.24
N SER A 6 -0.04 5.94 -35.33
CA SER A 6 -0.45 5.09 -34.21
C SER A 6 0.71 4.46 -33.45
N ILE A 7 1.92 4.43 -34.02
CA ILE A 7 3.16 3.96 -33.37
C ILE A 7 3.39 4.58 -31.98
N PRO A 8 3.37 5.93 -31.80
CA PRO A 8 3.56 6.53 -30.48
C PRO A 8 2.43 6.17 -29.50
N LEU A 9 1.21 5.96 -29.99
CA LEU A 9 0.06 5.53 -29.19
C LEU A 9 0.25 4.11 -28.66
N PHE A 10 0.78 3.19 -29.48
CA PHE A 10 1.12 1.84 -29.05
C PHE A 10 2.24 1.83 -28.00
N PHE A 11 3.28 2.66 -28.17
CA PHE A 11 4.34 2.79 -27.16
C PHE A 11 3.81 3.37 -25.85
N LEU A 12 2.92 4.35 -25.89
CA LEU A 12 2.32 4.95 -24.70
C LEU A 12 1.41 3.92 -23.98
N LEU A 13 0.56 3.20 -24.73
CA LEU A 13 -0.28 2.13 -24.18
C LEU A 13 0.57 1.01 -23.56
N PHE A 14 1.66 0.63 -24.22
CA PHE A 14 2.61 -0.37 -23.72
C PHE A 14 3.30 0.11 -22.44
N SER A 15 3.74 1.37 -22.38
CA SER A 15 4.34 1.96 -21.17
C SER A 15 3.34 2.03 -20.00
N LEU A 16 2.06 2.29 -20.29
CA LEU A 16 1.00 2.31 -19.29
C LEU A 16 0.71 0.91 -18.75
N MET A 17 0.71 -0.11 -19.61
CA MET A 17 0.57 -1.51 -19.21
C MET A 17 1.76 -2.00 -18.36
N LEU A 18 2.98 -1.54 -18.65
CA LEU A 18 4.16 -1.81 -17.82
C LEU A 18 4.07 -1.14 -16.43
N HIS A 19 3.45 0.03 -16.33
CA HIS A 19 3.30 0.75 -15.05
C HIS A 19 2.31 0.08 -14.09
N VAL A 20 1.30 -0.63 -14.61
CA VAL A 20 0.30 -1.34 -13.79
C VAL A 20 0.88 -2.60 -13.14
N ALA A 21 2.02 -3.10 -13.64
CA ALA A 21 2.66 -4.30 -13.13
C ALA A 21 3.54 -4.08 -11.88
N ILE A 22 3.71 -2.85 -11.40
CA ILE A 22 4.47 -2.56 -10.17
C ILE A 22 3.57 -2.74 -8.94
N CYS A 23 2.95 -3.90 -8.82
CA CYS A 23 2.34 -4.36 -7.58
C CYS A 23 2.89 -5.75 -7.35
N ASP A 24 4.19 -5.81 -7.05
CA ASP A 24 4.84 -7.07 -6.70
C ASP A 24 4.17 -7.66 -5.46
N ASP A 25 3.85 -8.96 -5.52
CA ASP A 25 3.54 -9.72 -4.33
C ASP A 25 4.68 -9.52 -3.31
N PRO A 26 4.38 -9.35 -2.01
CA PRO A 26 5.41 -9.10 -1.02
C PRO A 26 6.44 -10.23 -1.05
N LEU A 27 7.72 -9.89 -1.25
CA LEU A 27 8.82 -10.86 -1.32
C LEU A 27 8.79 -11.84 -0.14
N TYR A 28 8.40 -11.32 1.04
CA TYR A 28 8.08 -12.09 2.23
C TYR A 28 6.96 -11.42 3.01
N HIS A 29 6.12 -12.22 3.65
CA HIS A 29 5.10 -11.76 4.59
C HIS A 29 5.13 -12.60 5.87
N PHE A 30 5.18 -11.93 7.02
CA PHE A 30 5.26 -12.56 8.33
C PHE A 30 4.06 -12.17 9.19
N CYS A 31 3.21 -13.15 9.53
CA CYS A 31 2.16 -13.00 10.53
C CYS A 31 2.66 -13.53 11.88
N PHE A 32 2.72 -12.68 12.89
CA PHE A 32 3.07 -13.12 14.26
C PHE A 32 1.98 -13.99 14.91
N SER A 33 0.74 -13.91 14.44
CA SER A 33 -0.39 -14.72 14.92
C SER A 33 -1.36 -15.04 13.78
N GLN A 34 -2.05 -16.18 13.87
CA GLN A 34 -3.19 -16.50 13.00
C GLN A 34 -4.53 -15.96 13.56
N GLU A 35 -4.49 -15.29 14.71
CA GLU A 35 -5.69 -14.68 15.29
C GLU A 35 -6.27 -13.62 14.35
N ASN A 36 -7.57 -13.75 14.10
CA ASN A 36 -8.28 -12.85 13.22
C ASN A 36 -8.88 -11.68 14.00
N TYR A 37 -8.28 -10.51 13.85
CA TYR A 37 -8.78 -9.27 14.45
C TYR A 37 -10.12 -8.81 13.84
N THR A 38 -10.63 -9.44 12.78
CA THR A 38 -11.93 -9.09 12.16
C THR A 38 -13.14 -9.74 12.84
N GLY A 39 -12.95 -10.67 13.78
CA GLY A 39 -14.05 -11.45 14.39
C GLY A 39 -15.02 -10.67 15.27
N ALA A 40 -14.68 -9.47 15.73
CA ALA A 40 -15.55 -8.60 16.51
C ALA A 40 -16.06 -7.42 15.66
N TYR A 41 -17.38 -7.31 15.53
CA TYR A 41 -18.03 -6.10 15.01
C TYR A 41 -17.52 -4.89 15.83
N ASN A 42 -17.01 -3.86 15.16
CA ASN A 42 -16.38 -2.68 15.77
C ASN A 42 -15.07 -2.93 16.55
N ASN A 43 -14.17 -3.80 16.09
CA ASN A 43 -12.84 -3.90 16.69
C ASN A 43 -12.03 -2.58 16.51
N PRO A 44 -11.69 -1.86 17.61
CA PRO A 44 -10.89 -0.64 17.54
C PRO A 44 -9.49 -0.86 16.94
N TYR A 45 -8.89 -2.04 17.10
CA TYR A 45 -7.62 -2.36 16.46
C TYR A 45 -7.72 -2.28 14.93
N ARG A 46 -8.82 -2.79 14.35
CA ARG A 46 -9.08 -2.74 12.90
C ARG A 46 -9.20 -1.31 12.41
N SER A 47 -9.92 -0.45 13.12
CA SER A 47 -10.04 0.98 12.76
C SER A 47 -8.68 1.66 12.82
N ASN A 48 -7.95 1.49 13.92
CA ASN A 48 -6.64 2.11 14.11
C ASN A 48 -5.62 1.67 13.04
N LEU A 49 -5.66 0.40 12.62
CA LEU A 49 -4.82 -0.12 11.55
C LEU A 49 -5.15 0.55 10.21
N ASN A 50 -6.43 0.60 9.84
CA ASN A 50 -6.87 1.23 8.59
C ASN A 50 -6.50 2.72 8.56
N ASP A 51 -6.71 3.44 9.66
CA ASP A 51 -6.38 4.86 9.78
C ASP A 51 -4.87 5.09 9.66
N LEU A 52 -4.05 4.19 10.21
CA LEU A 52 -2.60 4.30 10.15
C LEU A 52 -2.06 4.06 8.74
N LEU A 53 -2.58 3.03 8.04
CA LEU A 53 -2.24 2.74 6.66
C LEU A 53 -2.57 3.93 5.74
N LEU A 54 -3.75 4.53 5.92
CA LEU A 54 -4.16 5.72 5.16
C LEU A 54 -3.28 6.93 5.46
N LEU A 55 -2.93 7.14 6.73
CA LEU A 55 -2.02 8.21 7.14
C LEU A 55 -0.62 8.03 6.54
N LEU A 56 -0.08 6.81 6.54
CA LEU A 56 1.23 6.53 5.96
C LEU A 56 1.22 6.68 4.44
N SER A 57 0.20 6.16 3.76
CA SER A 57 0.04 6.35 2.31
C SER A 57 -0.01 7.83 1.91
N ALA A 58 -0.63 8.69 2.73
CA ALA A 58 -0.71 10.12 2.48
C ALA A 58 0.55 10.91 2.87
N LYS A 59 1.31 10.45 3.87
CA LYS A 59 2.47 11.21 4.42
C LYS A 59 3.83 10.74 3.92
N VAL A 60 3.95 9.51 3.44
CA VAL A 60 5.23 8.97 3.02
C VAL A 60 5.61 9.60 1.67
N PRO A 61 6.76 10.26 1.57
CA PRO A 61 7.22 10.84 0.32
C PRO A 61 7.48 9.75 -0.74
N PRO A 62 7.45 10.08 -2.04
CA PRO A 62 7.71 9.12 -3.13
C PRO A 62 9.07 8.42 -3.04
N THR A 63 10.00 8.98 -2.27
CA THR A 63 11.29 8.38 -1.91
C THR A 63 11.55 8.69 -0.44
N GLY A 64 11.79 7.69 0.40
CA GLY A 64 12.09 7.85 1.82
C GLY A 64 11.28 6.94 2.72
N PHE A 65 11.04 7.38 3.96
CA PHE A 65 10.33 6.58 4.96
C PHE A 65 9.33 7.42 5.77
N GLY A 66 8.35 6.73 6.35
CA GLY A 66 7.44 7.30 7.34
C GLY A 66 7.17 6.32 8.47
N LEU A 67 6.86 6.87 9.63
CA LEU A 67 6.54 6.11 10.84
C LEU A 67 5.30 6.72 11.48
N GLY A 68 4.44 5.86 12.03
CA GLY A 68 3.24 6.31 12.71
C GLY A 68 2.76 5.33 13.77
N SER A 69 1.89 5.83 14.65
CA SER A 69 1.23 5.01 15.66
C SER A 69 -0.15 5.59 15.98
N ILE A 70 -1.15 4.72 16.04
CA ILE A 70 -2.54 5.08 16.36
C ILE A 70 -3.07 4.13 17.44
N GLY A 71 -3.94 4.64 18.32
CA GLY A 71 -4.58 3.85 19.38
C GLY A 71 -3.78 3.78 20.68
N GLN A 72 -4.33 3.03 21.65
CA GLN A 72 -3.79 2.88 22.99
C GLN A 72 -3.96 1.44 23.50
N GLY A 73 -3.12 1.05 24.47
CA GLY A 73 -3.17 -0.29 25.08
C GLY A 73 -3.06 -1.42 24.06
N ARG A 74 -3.96 -2.41 24.17
CA ARG A 74 -4.02 -3.58 23.28
C ARG A 74 -4.42 -3.25 21.83
N ASN A 75 -4.98 -2.06 21.60
CA ASN A 75 -5.45 -1.63 20.27
C ASN A 75 -4.45 -0.70 19.56
N ARG A 76 -3.27 -0.49 20.15
CA ARG A 76 -2.25 0.38 19.58
C ARG A 76 -1.57 -0.31 18.41
N VAL A 77 -1.54 0.38 17.27
CA VAL A 77 -0.83 -0.03 16.06
C VAL A 77 0.39 0.87 15.88
N LYS A 78 1.49 0.29 15.40
CA LYS A 78 2.72 0.99 15.05
C LYS A 78 3.20 0.44 13.71
N GLU A 79 3.62 1.31 12.83
CA GLU A 79 4.03 0.92 11.48
C GLU A 79 5.12 1.85 10.94
N TYR A 80 5.94 1.27 10.08
CA TYR A 80 7.05 1.90 9.39
C TYR A 80 6.96 1.51 7.91
N LEU A 81 6.85 2.50 7.03
CA LEU A 81 6.75 2.30 5.58
C LEU A 81 7.96 2.96 4.92
N THR A 82 8.62 2.25 4.00
CA THR A 82 9.73 2.77 3.19
C THR A 82 9.41 2.63 1.71
N VAL A 83 9.75 3.65 0.94
CA VAL A 83 9.62 3.68 -0.52
C VAL A 83 11.01 4.01 -1.08
N TRP A 84 11.55 3.10 -1.90
CA TRP A 84 12.89 3.20 -2.50
C TRP A 84 12.78 3.42 -4.00
#